data_AF-A0A4V2JVQ8-F1
#
_entry.id   AF-A0A4V2JVQ8-F1
#
_cell.length_a   1.000
_cell.length_b   1.000
_cell.length_c   1.000
_cell.angle_alpha   90.00
_cell.angle_beta   90.00
_cell.angle_gamma   90.00
#
_symmetry.space_group_name_H-M   'P 1'
#
loop_
_entity.id
_entity.type
_entity.pdbx_description
1 polymer ?
#
loop_
_entity_poly.entity_id
_entity_poly.type
_entity_poly.pdbx_seq_one_letter_code
_entity_poly.pdbx_strand_id
1 'polypeptide(L)' 'MSSFTLTITQTIPNPLLSRQLIKVKLAHPNSSTPKKDEITKKLAYLFQTDPSLVIVRNCRTAFGLHET' A
#
# COMPACT_ATOMS: atom_id res chain seq x y z
N MET A 1 6.83 -15.79 -1.39
CA MET A 1 6.61 -14.34 -1.27
C MET A 1 5.42 -13.99 -2.13
N SER A 2 4.41 -13.31 -1.59
CA SER A 2 3.20 -12.94 -2.31
C SER A 2 3.57 -11.96 -3.44
N SER A 3 3.46 -12.38 -4.70
CA SER A 3 3.67 -11.49 -5.85
C SER A 3 2.43 -10.62 -6.04
N PHE A 4 2.47 -9.41 -5.50
CA PHE A 4 1.43 -8.40 -5.74
C PHE A 4 2.02 -7.15 -6.42
N THR A 5 1.25 -6.56 -7.31
CA THR A 5 1.57 -5.32 -8.01
C THR A 5 0.93 -4.15 -7.29
N LEU A 6 1.71 -3.09 -7.06
CA LEU A 6 1.27 -1.90 -6.33
C LEU A 6 1.22 -0.73 -7.30
N THR A 7 0.04 -0.12 -7.44
CA THR A 7 -0.16 1.06 -8.29
C THR A 7 -0.63 2.22 -7.44
N ILE A 8 0.11 3.32 -7.47
CA ILE A 8 -0.27 4.55 -6.77
C ILE A 8 -1.28 5.29 -7.63
N THR A 9 -2.48 5.51 -7.08
CA THR A 9 -3.56 6.22 -7.79
C THR A 9 -3.58 7.71 -7.48
N GLN A 10 -3.30 8.10 -6.25
CA GLN A 10 -3.31 9.50 -5.83
C GLN A 10 -2.23 9.75 -4.77
N THR A 11 -1.58 10.90 -4.85
CA THR A 11 -0.62 11.38 -3.85
C THR A 11 -1.04 12.79 -3.43
N ILE A 12 -1.28 12.98 -2.13
CA ILE A 12 -1.73 14.23 -1.55
C ILE A 12 -0.71 14.62 -0.46
N PRO A 13 0.20 15.58 -0.74
CA PRO A 13 1.11 16.08 0.27
C PRO A 13 0.36 16.92 1.30
N ASN A 14 0.71 16.77 2.58
CA ASN A 14 0.20 17.57 3.68
C ASN A 14 1.37 18.15 4.48
N PRO A 15 1.85 19.36 4.14
CA PRO A 15 2.99 19.98 4.81
C PRO A 15 2.71 20.34 6.27
N LEU A 16 1.45 20.61 6.63
CA LEU A 16 1.04 20.96 8.00
C LEU A 16 1.27 19.81 8.99
N LEU A 17 1.23 18.57 8.50
CA LEU A 17 1.44 17.35 9.29
C LEU A 17 2.75 16.63 8.90
N SER A 18 3.58 17.27 8.07
CA SER A 18 4.83 16.71 7.54
C SER A 18 4.68 15.28 7.00
N ARG A 19 3.54 15.00 6.32
CA ARG A 19 3.24 13.67 5.78
C ARG A 19 2.62 13.74 4.39
N GLN A 20 2.70 12.64 3.66
CA GLN A 20 1.97 12.46 2.40
C GLN A 20 0.92 11.36 2.56
N LEU A 21 -0.29 11.65 2.09
CA LEU A 21 -1.36 10.66 1.98
C LEU A 21 -1.30 10.06 0.58
N ILE A 22 -1.22 8.73 0.52
CA ILE A 22 -1.12 8.01 -0.75
C ILE A 22 -2.29 7.04 -0.84
N LYS A 23 -3.03 7.08 -1.95
CA LYS A 23 -3.98 6.04 -2.30
C LYS A 23 -3.31 5.04 -3.21
N VAL A 24 -3.50 3.78 -2.88
CA VAL A 24 -2.81 2.66 -3.51
C VAL A 24 -3.85 1.64 -3.93
N LYS A 25 -3.70 1.11 -5.13
CA LYS A 25 -4.42 -0.06 -5.63
C LYS A 25 -3.45 -1.24 -5.67
N LEU A 26 -3.86 -2.37 -5.12
CA LEU A 26 -3.07 -3.60 -5.01
C LEU A 26 -3.69 -4.69 -5.87
N ALA A 27 -2.99 -5.14 -6.89
CA ALA A 27 -3.39 -6.32 -7.67
C ALA A 27 -2.58 -7.54 -7.22
N HIS A 28 -3.25 -8.62 -6.84
CA HIS A 28 -2.63 -9.82 -6.28
C HIS A 28 -3.23 -11.09 -6.91
N PRO A 29 -3.02 -11.31 -8.22
CA PRO A 29 -3.63 -12.43 -8.95
C PRO A 29 -3.16 -13.76 -8.36
N ASN A 30 -4.11 -14.71 -8.21
CA ASN A 30 -3.86 -16.05 -7.68
C ASN A 30 -3.31 -16.10 -6.24
N SER A 31 -3.41 -14.99 -5.50
CA SER A 31 -2.97 -14.89 -4.11
C SER A 31 -4.11 -14.38 -3.25
N SER A 32 -4.06 -14.70 -1.95
CA SER A 32 -4.88 -14.01 -0.96
C SER A 32 -4.44 -12.55 -0.79
N THR A 33 -5.28 -11.76 -0.13
CA THR A 33 -4.99 -10.36 0.19
C THR A 33 -3.64 -10.23 0.91
N PRO A 34 -2.72 -9.38 0.42
CA PRO A 34 -1.41 -9.19 1.04
C PRO A 34 -1.51 -8.71 2.48
N LYS A 35 -0.59 -9.17 3.33
CA LYS A 35 -0.51 -8.69 4.72
C LYS A 35 -0.06 -7.23 4.76
N LYS A 36 -0.53 -6.48 5.75
CA LYS A 36 -0.15 -5.07 5.95
C LYS A 36 1.36 -4.90 6.02
N ASP A 37 2.07 -5.78 6.72
CA ASP A 37 3.52 -5.71 6.87
C ASP A 37 4.27 -5.84 5.53
N GLU A 38 3.75 -6.66 4.60
CA GLU A 38 4.33 -6.81 3.26
C GLU A 38 4.12 -5.53 2.43
N ILE A 39 2.92 -4.94 2.53
CA ILE A 39 2.59 -3.67 1.87
C ILE A 39 3.47 -2.54 2.43
N THR A 40 3.62 -2.45 3.76
CA THR A 40 4.44 -1.46 4.44
C THR A 40 5.90 -1.56 4.01
N LYS A 41 6.49 -2.76 4.01
CA LYS A 41 7.87 -2.98 3.55
C LYS A 41 8.06 -2.55 2.09
N LYS A 42 7.10 -2.86 1.23
CA LYS A 42 7.17 -2.49 -0.20
C LYS A 42 7.05 -0.98 -0.39
N LEU A 43 6.15 -0.31 0.34
CA LEU A 43 6.01 1.15 0.29
C LEU A 43 7.24 1.85 0.87
N ALA A 44 7.78 1.39 1.99
CA ALA A 44 8.99 1.92 2.60
C ALA A 44 10.18 1.85 1.62
N TYR A 45 10.34 0.72 0.92
CA TYR A 45 11.35 0.56 -0.12
C TYR A 45 11.15 1.53 -1.29
N LEU A 46 9.92 1.69 -1.80
CA LEU A 46 9.61 2.59 -2.92
C LEU A 46 9.84 4.06 -2.58
N PHE A 47 9.50 4.48 -1.37
CA PHE A 47 9.62 5.87 -0.91
C PHE A 47 10.93 6.17 -0.18
N GLN A 48 11.83 5.19 -0.07
CA GLN A 48 13.11 5.30 0.65
C GLN A 48 12.92 5.82 2.09
N THR A 49 11.92 5.29 2.78
CA THR A 49 11.60 5.67 4.17
C THR A 49 11.72 4.49 5.11
N ASP A 50 11.77 4.78 6.41
CA ASP A 50 11.70 3.75 7.45
C ASP A 50 10.30 3.11 7.47
N PRO A 51 10.17 1.76 7.51
CA PRO A 51 8.88 1.09 7.56
C PRO A 51 8.04 1.44 8.80
N SER A 52 8.64 1.87 9.90
CA SER A 52 7.93 2.34 11.10
C SER A 52 7.15 3.64 10.89
N LEU A 53 7.54 4.44 9.89
CA LEU A 53 6.89 5.72 9.55
C LEU A 53 5.72 5.53 8.57
N VAL A 54 5.59 4.34 7.98
CA VAL A 54 4.56 4.05 6.97
C VAL A 54 3.34 3.42 7.65
N ILE A 55 2.23 4.16 7.63
CA ILE A 55 0.97 3.71 8.23
C ILE A 55 0.01 3.25 7.14
N VAL A 56 -0.23 1.94 7.06
CA VAL A 56 -1.21 1.34 6.13
C VAL A 56 -2.55 1.13 6.85
N ARG A 57 -3.61 1.77 6.36
CA ARG A 57 -4.96 1.69 6.93
C ARG A 57 -6.02 1.51 5.84
N ASN A 58 -7.17 0.98 6.25
CA ASN A 58 -8.37 0.79 5.42
C ASN A 58 -8.16 -0.08 4.16
N CYS A 59 -7.33 -1.12 4.23
CA CYS A 59 -7.24 -2.14 3.18
C CYS A 59 -8.58 -2.89 3.09
N ARG A 60 -9.28 -2.76 1.96
CA ARG A 60 -10.55 -3.45 1.71
C ARG A 60 -10.48 -4.13 0.34
N THR A 61 -10.48 -5.45 0.34
CA THR A 61 -10.49 -6.25 -0.88
C THR A 61 -11.84 -6.12 -1.59
N ALA A 62 -11.81 -5.93 -2.90
CA ALA A 62 -13.02 -5.95 -3.71
C ALA A 62 -13.60 -7.38 -3.77
N PHE A 63 -14.92 -7.50 -3.63
CA PHE A 63 -15.56 -8.81 -3.59
C PHE A 63 -15.39 -9.56 -4.92
N GLY A 64 -14.92 -10.81 -4.85
CA GLY A 64 -14.70 -11.66 -6.02
C GLY A 64 -13.53 -11.25 -6.92
N LEU A 65 -12.80 -10.18 -6.58
CA LEU A 65 -11.66 -9.70 -7.33
C LEU A 65 -10.37 -9.82 -6.52
N HIS A 66 -9.27 -10.06 -7.22
CA HIS A 66 -7.93 -10.11 -6.63
C HIS A 66 -7.31 -8.71 -6.54
N GLU A 67 -8.13 -7.74 -6.12
CA GLU A 67 -7.80 -6.32 -6.03
C GLU A 67 -8.15 -5.75 -4.65
N THR A 68 -7.27 -4.91 -4.09
CA THR A 68 -7.44 -4.27 -2.77
C THR A 68 -7.03 -2.80 -2.82
#